data_AF-A0A944XWB2-F1
#
_entry.id   AF-A0A944XWB2-F1
#
_cell.length_a   1.000
_cell.length_b   1.000
_cell.length_c   1.000
_cell.angle_alpha   90.00
_cell.angle_beta   90.00
_cell.angle_gamma   90.00
#
_symmetry.space_group_name_H-M   'P 1'
#
loop_
_entity.id
_entity.type
_entity.pdbx_description
1 polymer ?
#
loop_
_entity_poly.entity_id
_entity_poly.type
_entity_poly.pdbx_seq_one_letter_code
_entity_poly.pdbx_strand_id
1 'polypeptide(L)'
;RFGAHRRYGARHHKPAARRLRFENTSPAPARKLKIGYVSSDFRDHPVGRNLLPLIANHDAQAFEIFLYAQEESNDAISARFRAYADHWIPAGGFGDAGLAQRMRQDGIDIAVFLAGRFNLNRPQVAAHRAAPVQVSYHDCATSGLDEMDYWLTDDLLHPEDTAEQFTERLYRLPSFYQFTLPDVGPGATPPPISKNGYVTFGCFNKPEKISDRVFAVWADILAQVPDARLALKYRNLYADQGLRDGWLRRFIAAGLAPERLQFLYGDDGLADHLGLYGGIDIALDPFPFNGATTTFEALAAGVPVIALWGDNFAGRVAGTLLSQIGAADLASASVEDYIRTACALAGDEARMASLRKNLGGQLRRSDLCDGAAYAKNVEAALRDMWRQWCLVRG
;
A
#
# COMPACT_ATOMS: atom_id res chain seq x y z
N ARG A 1 17.27 1.95 12.51
CA ARG A 1 15.79 2.16 12.60
C ARG A 1 15.16 1.20 13.61
N PHE A 2 15.42 -0.11 13.53
CA PHE A 2 14.89 -1.14 14.45
C PHE A 2 14.99 -0.83 15.96
N GLY A 3 16.12 -0.29 16.42
CA GLY A 3 16.29 0.08 17.84
C GLY A 3 15.24 1.08 18.36
N ALA A 4 14.69 1.95 17.50
CA ALA A 4 13.58 2.83 17.89
C ALA A 4 12.27 2.04 18.12
N HIS A 5 11.98 1.05 17.26
CA HIS A 5 10.83 0.15 17.43
C HIS A 5 10.97 -0.70 18.69
N ARG A 6 12.17 -1.21 19.01
CA ARG A 6 12.43 -1.92 20.27
C ARG A 6 12.22 -1.04 21.50
N ARG A 7 12.70 0.21 21.48
CA ARG A 7 12.46 1.17 22.58
C ARG A 7 10.99 1.51 22.73
N TYR A 8 10.26 1.62 21.62
CA TYR A 8 8.81 1.80 21.66
C TYR A 8 8.14 0.58 22.30
N GLY A 9 8.42 -0.63 21.79
CA GLY A 9 7.84 -1.86 22.31
C GLY A 9 8.11 -2.07 23.80
N ALA A 10 9.32 -1.77 24.26
CA ALA A 10 9.69 -1.86 25.68
C ALA A 10 8.82 -0.99 26.60
N ARG A 11 8.31 0.18 26.13
CA ARG A 11 7.40 1.04 26.91
C ARG A 11 6.00 0.45 27.06
N HIS A 12 5.61 -0.44 26.15
CA HIS A 12 4.29 -1.05 26.09
C HIS A 12 4.30 -2.53 26.48
N HIS A 13 5.48 -3.13 26.68
CA HIS A 13 5.64 -4.54 26.97
C HIS A 13 4.87 -4.93 28.23
N LYS A 14 4.06 -5.99 28.13
CA LYS A 14 3.22 -6.49 29.23
C LYS A 14 3.49 -7.99 29.38
N PRO A 15 4.54 -8.38 30.13
CA PRO A 15 4.93 -9.79 30.29
C PRO A 15 3.78 -10.69 30.75
N ALA A 16 2.89 -10.17 31.62
CA ALA A 16 1.72 -10.90 32.10
C ALA A 16 0.71 -11.24 31.00
N ALA A 17 0.58 -10.40 29.97
CA ALA A 17 -0.36 -10.61 28.88
C ALA A 17 -0.03 -11.88 28.08
N ARG A 18 1.26 -12.20 27.90
CA ARG A 18 1.71 -13.44 27.23
C ARG A 18 1.37 -14.72 28.00
N ARG A 19 1.04 -14.62 29.29
CA ARG A 19 0.66 -15.74 30.16
C ARG A 19 -0.86 -15.96 30.24
N LEU A 20 -1.66 -15.11 29.59
CA LEU A 20 -3.10 -15.26 29.56
C LEU A 20 -3.49 -16.61 28.97
N ARG A 21 -4.48 -17.25 29.60
CA ARG A 21 -5.16 -18.43 29.06
C ARG A 21 -6.42 -17.94 28.32
N PHE A 22 -6.65 -18.49 27.14
CA PHE A 22 -7.83 -18.21 26.35
C PHE A 22 -8.81 -19.37 26.54
N GLU A 23 -9.71 -19.22 27.51
CA GLU A 23 -10.62 -20.30 27.95
C GLU A 23 -11.65 -20.69 26.88
N ASN A 24 -12.00 -19.74 26.01
CA ASN A 24 -13.02 -19.93 24.97
C ASN A 24 -12.48 -20.55 23.68
N THR A 25 -11.17 -20.81 23.59
CA THR A 25 -10.54 -21.37 22.39
C THR A 25 -10.23 -22.84 22.57
N SER A 26 -11.14 -23.71 22.10
CA SER A 26 -10.79 -25.11 21.87
C SER A 26 -9.70 -25.16 20.78
N PRO A 27 -8.56 -25.85 21.01
CA PRO A 27 -7.48 -25.98 20.04
C PRO A 27 -7.84 -26.97 18.92
N ALA A 28 -9.04 -26.85 18.36
CA ALA A 28 -9.48 -27.61 17.19
C ALA A 28 -8.93 -26.92 15.93
N PRO A 29 -8.00 -27.54 15.16
CA PRO A 29 -7.34 -26.85 14.05
C PRO A 29 -8.26 -26.52 12.87
N ALA A 30 -9.36 -27.29 12.71
CA ALA A 30 -10.26 -27.23 11.56
C ALA A 30 -11.60 -26.52 11.84
N ARG A 31 -11.83 -25.99 13.05
CA ARG A 31 -13.10 -25.30 13.36
C ARG A 31 -13.24 -23.96 12.62
N LYS A 32 -14.45 -23.42 12.56
CA LYS A 32 -14.68 -22.03 12.12
C LYS A 32 -13.89 -21.06 13.00
N LEU A 33 -13.16 -20.13 12.39
CA LEU A 33 -12.31 -19.14 13.09
C LEU A 33 -12.96 -17.77 13.13
N LYS A 34 -12.89 -17.11 14.27
CA LYS A 34 -13.29 -15.71 14.45
C LYS A 34 -12.10 -14.80 14.22
N ILE A 35 -12.18 -13.97 13.18
CA ILE A 35 -11.10 -13.05 12.78
C ILE A 35 -11.51 -11.63 13.14
N GLY A 36 -10.69 -10.95 13.95
CA GLY A 36 -10.90 -9.57 14.35
C GLY A 36 -9.97 -8.63 13.63
N TYR A 37 -10.46 -7.87 12.65
CA TYR A 37 -9.69 -6.81 12.00
C TYR A 37 -9.86 -5.49 12.76
N VAL A 38 -8.75 -4.82 13.08
CA VAL A 38 -8.73 -3.55 13.81
C VAL A 38 -8.13 -2.47 12.93
N SER A 39 -8.92 -1.43 12.62
CA SER A 39 -8.47 -0.34 11.74
C SER A 39 -9.24 0.97 11.94
N SER A 40 -8.60 2.10 11.66
CA SER A 40 -9.27 3.39 11.41
C SER A 40 -9.69 3.58 9.95
N ASP A 41 -9.34 2.64 9.08
CA ASP A 41 -9.36 2.86 7.63
C ASP A 41 -10.48 2.09 6.93
N PHE A 42 -11.49 1.59 7.66
CA PHE A 42 -12.71 0.98 7.09
C PHE A 42 -13.65 2.02 6.45
N ARG A 43 -13.10 2.78 5.52
CA ARG A 43 -13.67 3.97 4.88
C ARG A 43 -12.98 4.23 3.55
N ASP A 44 -13.32 5.33 2.88
CA ASP A 44 -12.66 5.73 1.64
C ASP A 44 -11.20 6.16 1.87
N HIS A 45 -10.33 5.14 1.99
CA HIS A 45 -8.91 5.23 2.30
C HIS A 45 -8.16 4.13 1.53
N PRO A 46 -6.89 4.32 1.12
CA PRO A 46 -6.13 3.30 0.40
C PRO A 46 -6.16 1.90 1.04
N VAL A 47 -5.96 1.82 2.35
CA VAL A 47 -6.02 0.53 3.09
C VAL A 47 -7.42 -0.08 3.03
N GLY A 48 -8.47 0.73 3.23
CA GLY A 48 -9.86 0.28 3.12
C GLY A 48 -10.19 -0.25 1.74
N ARG A 49 -9.81 0.46 0.67
CA ARG A 49 -10.04 0.02 -0.72
C ARG A 49 -9.32 -1.28 -1.05
N ASN A 50 -8.11 -1.48 -0.54
CA ASN A 50 -7.31 -2.69 -0.78
C ASN A 50 -7.81 -3.89 0.05
N LEU A 51 -8.32 -3.64 1.25
CA LEU A 51 -8.84 -4.69 2.13
C LEU A 51 -10.27 -5.12 1.76
N LEU A 52 -11.07 -4.23 1.18
CA LEU A 52 -12.48 -4.50 0.91
C LEU A 52 -12.73 -5.80 0.10
N PRO A 53 -11.96 -6.12 -0.95
CA PRO A 53 -12.10 -7.39 -1.65
C PRO A 53 -11.84 -8.62 -0.78
N LEU A 54 -10.89 -8.56 0.16
CA LEU A 54 -10.64 -9.64 1.12
C LEU A 54 -11.88 -9.88 1.99
N ILE A 55 -12.40 -8.81 2.60
CA ILE A 55 -13.58 -8.91 3.49
C ILE A 55 -14.81 -9.42 2.71
N ALA A 56 -14.98 -8.99 1.46
CA ALA A 56 -16.10 -9.41 0.62
C ALA A 56 -16.03 -10.89 0.17
N ASN A 57 -14.85 -11.52 0.19
CA ASN A 57 -14.62 -12.86 -0.36
C ASN A 57 -14.23 -13.91 0.69
N HIS A 58 -14.27 -13.57 1.99
CA HIS A 58 -14.03 -14.55 3.04
C HIS A 58 -15.04 -15.71 2.96
N ASP A 59 -14.56 -16.95 3.13
CA ASP A 59 -15.40 -18.14 3.23
C ASP A 59 -16.16 -18.14 4.56
N ALA A 60 -17.43 -17.77 4.49
CA ALA A 60 -18.33 -17.70 5.63
C ALA A 60 -18.56 -19.05 6.33
N GLN A 61 -18.21 -20.19 5.74
CA GLN A 61 -18.26 -21.50 6.42
C GLN A 61 -17.03 -21.71 7.32
N ALA A 62 -15.87 -21.19 6.92
CA ALA A 62 -14.60 -21.38 7.61
C ALA A 62 -14.21 -20.21 8.52
N PHE A 63 -14.74 -19.00 8.28
CA PHE A 63 -14.39 -17.77 8.99
C PHE A 63 -15.63 -16.94 9.37
N GLU A 64 -15.55 -16.27 10.52
CA GLU A 64 -16.52 -15.29 11.02
C GLU A 64 -15.78 -13.97 11.26
N ILE A 65 -16.23 -12.88 10.64
CA ILE A 65 -15.46 -11.64 10.47
C ILE A 65 -16.00 -10.52 11.37
N PHE A 66 -15.12 -10.03 12.24
CA PHE A 66 -15.37 -8.91 13.15
C PHE A 66 -14.53 -7.71 12.71
N LEU A 67 -15.18 -6.58 12.45
CA LEU A 67 -14.51 -5.31 12.14
C LEU A 67 -14.59 -4.36 13.34
N TYR A 68 -13.45 -4.12 13.99
CA TYR A 68 -13.30 -3.16 15.07
C TYR A 68 -12.89 -1.79 14.51
N ALA A 69 -13.89 -0.96 14.20
CA ALA A 69 -13.73 0.32 13.53
C ALA A 69 -13.34 1.44 14.50
N GLN A 70 -12.10 1.93 14.40
CA GLN A 70 -11.59 3.00 15.28
C GLN A 70 -12.17 4.37 14.96
N GLU A 71 -12.53 4.58 13.70
CA GLU A 71 -13.12 5.81 13.18
C GLU A 71 -14.45 5.46 12.53
N GLU A 72 -15.51 6.19 12.89
CA GLU A 72 -16.79 6.07 12.20
C GLU A 72 -16.74 6.85 10.90
N SER A 73 -17.22 6.22 9.82
CA SER A 73 -17.40 6.87 8.53
C SER A 73 -18.72 6.48 7.90
N ASN A 74 -19.31 7.40 7.13
CA ASN A 74 -20.54 7.19 6.39
C ASN A 74 -20.29 7.45 4.89
N ASP A 75 -19.35 6.72 4.31
CA ASP A 75 -19.06 6.75 2.88
C ASP A 75 -19.43 5.41 2.21
N ALA A 76 -19.30 5.36 0.88
CA ALA A 76 -19.67 4.17 0.10
C ALA A 76 -18.81 2.93 0.45
N ILE A 77 -17.55 3.12 0.87
CA ILE A 77 -16.65 2.02 1.24
C ILE A 77 -17.00 1.50 2.63
N SER A 78 -17.26 2.38 3.61
CA SER A 78 -17.68 1.96 4.96
C SER A 78 -19.04 1.25 4.94
N ALA A 79 -19.97 1.69 4.09
CA ALA A 79 -21.24 1.01 3.87
C ALA A 79 -21.04 -0.43 3.35
N ARG A 80 -20.10 -0.64 2.43
CA ARG A 80 -19.78 -1.99 1.91
C ARG A 80 -19.13 -2.87 2.98
N PHE A 81 -18.20 -2.34 3.78
CA PHE A 81 -17.64 -3.10 4.90
C PHE A 81 -18.70 -3.56 5.90
N ARG A 82 -19.64 -2.67 6.27
CA ARG A 82 -20.75 -3.02 7.16
C ARG A 82 -21.66 -4.11 6.57
N ALA A 83 -21.82 -4.14 5.24
CA ALA A 83 -22.63 -5.14 4.55
C ALA A 83 -21.95 -6.52 4.44
N TYR A 84 -20.62 -6.57 4.38
CA TYR A 84 -19.86 -7.82 4.24
C TYR A 84 -19.40 -8.42 5.58
N ALA A 85 -19.26 -7.61 6.63
CA ALA A 85 -18.86 -8.10 7.95
C ALA A 85 -20.00 -8.85 8.65
N ASP A 86 -19.67 -9.92 9.38
CA ASP A 86 -20.61 -10.54 10.31
C ASP A 86 -20.90 -9.60 11.49
N HIS A 87 -19.87 -8.86 11.95
CA HIS A 87 -19.99 -7.94 13.08
C HIS A 87 -19.22 -6.63 12.84
N TRP A 88 -19.90 -5.51 13.06
CA TRP A 88 -19.30 -4.16 13.09
C TRP A 88 -19.27 -3.63 14.53
N ILE A 89 -18.08 -3.35 15.04
CA ILE A 89 -17.85 -2.91 16.42
C ILE A 89 -17.22 -1.52 16.42
N PRO A 90 -17.95 -0.47 16.83
CA PRO A 90 -17.37 0.84 17.07
C PRO A 90 -16.30 0.74 18.17
N ALA A 91 -15.04 0.98 17.80
CA ALA A 91 -13.88 0.80 18.67
C ALA A 91 -13.32 2.12 19.23
N GLY A 92 -13.71 3.27 18.67
CA GLY A 92 -13.16 4.59 19.05
C GLY A 92 -13.35 4.97 20.52
N GLY A 93 -14.40 4.46 21.18
CA GLY A 93 -14.66 4.71 22.61
C GLY A 93 -13.82 3.88 23.60
N PHE A 94 -13.09 2.86 23.12
CA PHE A 94 -12.30 2.00 23.99
C PHE A 94 -10.87 2.52 24.16
N GLY A 95 -10.33 2.45 25.37
CA GLY A 95 -8.87 2.43 25.58
C GLY A 95 -8.27 1.09 25.16
N ASP A 96 -6.95 1.03 24.95
CA ASP A 96 -6.28 -0.15 24.36
C ASP A 96 -6.52 -1.45 25.16
N ALA A 97 -6.45 -1.36 26.50
CA ALA A 97 -6.75 -2.49 27.38
C ALA A 97 -8.21 -2.95 27.29
N GLY A 98 -9.13 -1.99 27.19
CA GLY A 98 -10.57 -2.24 27.11
C GLY A 98 -10.96 -2.87 25.78
N LEU A 99 -10.36 -2.41 24.66
CA LEU A 99 -10.58 -3.02 23.36
C LEU A 99 -10.05 -4.46 23.33
N ALA A 100 -8.85 -4.70 23.85
CA ALA A 100 -8.32 -6.06 23.95
C ALA A 100 -9.20 -6.97 24.83
N GLN A 101 -9.79 -6.44 25.90
CA GLN A 101 -10.75 -7.18 26.71
C GLN A 101 -12.03 -7.50 25.94
N ARG A 102 -12.57 -6.53 25.20
CA ARG A 102 -13.75 -6.74 24.35
C ARG A 102 -13.49 -7.83 23.31
N MET A 103 -12.36 -7.80 22.61
CA MET A 103 -11.99 -8.82 21.63
C MET A 103 -11.89 -10.22 22.26
N ARG A 104 -11.38 -10.34 23.49
CA ARG A 104 -11.39 -11.61 24.23
C ARG A 104 -12.80 -12.08 24.58
N GLN A 105 -13.70 -11.17 24.95
CA GLN A 105 -15.11 -11.48 25.23
C GLN A 105 -15.86 -11.96 23.98
N ASP A 106 -15.56 -11.35 22.82
CA ASP A 106 -16.11 -11.77 21.52
C ASP A 106 -15.56 -13.14 21.08
N GLY A 107 -14.45 -13.58 21.69
CA GLY A 107 -13.80 -14.86 21.43
C GLY A 107 -12.97 -14.85 20.14
N ILE A 108 -12.33 -13.72 19.82
CA ILE A 108 -11.48 -13.59 18.63
C ILE A 108 -10.30 -14.56 18.71
N ASP A 109 -10.14 -15.37 17.65
CA ASP A 109 -9.07 -16.36 17.53
C ASP A 109 -7.80 -15.73 16.98
N ILE A 110 -7.96 -14.87 15.98
CA ILE A 110 -6.87 -14.16 15.33
C ILE A 110 -7.23 -12.68 15.25
N ALA A 111 -6.42 -11.84 15.88
CA ALA A 111 -6.52 -10.38 15.78
C ALA A 111 -5.57 -9.88 14.69
N VAL A 112 -6.10 -9.15 13.71
CA VAL A 112 -5.34 -8.54 12.61
C VAL A 112 -5.33 -7.03 12.80
N PHE A 113 -4.15 -6.47 13.06
CA PHE A 113 -3.94 -5.04 13.24
C PHE A 113 -3.48 -4.41 11.94
N LEU A 114 -4.28 -3.49 11.42
CA LEU A 114 -4.08 -2.90 10.11
C LEU A 114 -3.31 -1.57 10.18
N ALA A 115 -2.44 -1.36 9.20
CA ALA A 115 -1.83 -0.06 8.90
C ALA A 115 -1.04 0.57 10.05
N GLY A 116 -0.47 -0.27 10.93
CA GLY A 116 0.51 0.15 11.92
C GLY A 116 0.10 1.40 12.68
N ARG A 117 0.94 2.42 12.63
CA ARG A 117 0.73 3.71 13.34
C ARG A 117 0.29 4.84 12.41
N PHE A 118 -0.23 4.53 11.23
CA PHE A 118 -0.81 5.53 10.36
C PHE A 118 -2.19 5.96 10.87
N ASN A 119 -2.53 7.23 10.72
CA ASN A 119 -3.81 7.81 11.17
C ASN A 119 -4.10 7.50 12.66
N LEU A 120 -5.26 6.89 12.94
CA LEU A 120 -5.70 6.49 14.29
C LEU A 120 -5.50 4.99 14.55
N ASN A 121 -4.77 4.29 13.67
CA ASN A 121 -4.45 2.88 13.86
C ASN A 121 -3.53 2.71 15.08
N ARG A 122 -3.78 1.62 15.81
CA ARG A 122 -3.21 1.42 17.15
C ARG A 122 -2.80 -0.03 17.43
N PRO A 123 -1.63 -0.48 16.92
CA PRO A 123 -1.13 -1.83 17.15
C PRO A 123 -0.81 -2.08 18.63
N GLN A 124 -0.72 -1.05 19.48
CA GLN A 124 -0.48 -1.22 20.92
C GLN A 124 -1.59 -1.99 21.66
N VAL A 125 -2.79 -2.12 21.08
CA VAL A 125 -3.82 -3.05 21.56
C VAL A 125 -3.27 -4.49 21.63
N ALA A 126 -2.39 -4.87 20.70
CA ALA A 126 -1.72 -6.17 20.68
C ALA A 126 -0.86 -6.41 21.95
N ALA A 127 -0.31 -5.37 22.56
CA ALA A 127 0.47 -5.49 23.81
C ALA A 127 -0.38 -6.05 24.96
N HIS A 128 -1.70 -5.90 24.90
CA HIS A 128 -2.65 -6.45 25.87
C HIS A 128 -3.12 -7.87 25.54
N ARG A 129 -2.58 -8.51 24.49
CA ARG A 129 -2.96 -9.85 24.00
C ARG A 129 -4.47 -9.98 23.80
N ALA A 130 -4.99 -9.31 22.77
CA ALA A 130 -6.40 -9.28 22.41
C ALA A 130 -6.93 -10.63 21.89
N ALA A 131 -6.05 -11.43 21.28
CA ALA A 131 -6.36 -12.76 20.74
C ALA A 131 -5.16 -13.71 20.93
N PRO A 132 -5.38 -15.04 20.84
CA PRO A 132 -4.32 -16.04 20.90
C PRO A 132 -3.23 -15.86 19.83
N VAL A 133 -3.64 -15.50 18.61
CA VAL A 133 -2.76 -15.16 17.49
C VAL A 133 -2.96 -13.70 17.12
N GLN A 134 -1.87 -12.95 16.95
CA GLN A 134 -1.91 -11.53 16.57
C GLN A 134 -1.02 -11.27 15.35
N VAL A 135 -1.59 -10.57 14.38
CA VAL A 135 -0.99 -10.37 13.05
C VAL A 135 -0.93 -8.87 12.74
N SER A 136 0.24 -8.37 12.36
CA SER A 136 0.41 -7.07 11.73
C SER A 136 0.21 -7.20 10.23
N TYR A 137 -0.56 -6.29 9.63
CA TYR A 137 -0.89 -6.34 8.21
C TYR A 137 -1.11 -4.92 7.64
N HIS A 138 -0.79 -4.69 6.36
CA HIS A 138 -0.80 -3.36 5.73
C HIS A 138 0.07 -2.27 6.41
N ASP A 139 1.06 -2.66 7.22
CA ASP A 139 2.03 -1.76 7.86
C ASP A 139 3.31 -1.64 7.00
N CYS A 140 4.15 -0.64 7.25
CA CYS A 140 5.38 -0.37 6.51
C CYS A 140 6.67 -0.50 7.35
N ALA A 141 6.55 -0.76 8.66
CA ALA A 141 7.67 -1.09 9.53
C ALA A 141 7.20 -1.87 10.77
N THR A 142 8.04 -2.77 11.31
CA THR A 142 7.74 -3.59 12.50
C THR A 142 6.97 -2.84 13.61
N SER A 143 6.00 -3.51 14.22
CA SER A 143 5.34 -3.01 15.42
C SER A 143 6.33 -2.88 16.58
N GLY A 144 7.42 -3.65 16.60
CA GLY A 144 8.37 -3.67 17.72
C GLY A 144 7.79 -4.30 18.99
N LEU A 145 6.56 -4.82 18.96
CA LEU A 145 5.89 -5.44 20.09
C LEU A 145 6.22 -6.93 20.11
N ASP A 146 6.67 -7.42 21.26
CA ASP A 146 6.90 -8.85 21.45
C ASP A 146 5.57 -9.63 21.41
N GLU A 147 4.46 -8.98 21.73
CA GLU A 147 3.14 -9.61 21.69
C GLU A 147 2.56 -9.75 20.28
N MET A 148 3.13 -9.11 19.25
CA MET A 148 2.70 -9.29 17.86
C MET A 148 3.40 -10.53 17.28
N ASP A 149 2.64 -11.56 16.90
CA ASP A 149 3.23 -12.85 16.53
C ASP A 149 3.71 -12.88 15.08
N TYR A 150 2.89 -12.36 14.17
CA TYR A 150 3.14 -12.43 12.73
C TYR A 150 3.08 -11.08 12.05
N TRP A 151 3.78 -10.97 10.93
CA TRP A 151 3.67 -9.89 9.97
C TRP A 151 3.40 -10.49 8.59
N LEU A 152 2.27 -10.12 7.98
CA LEU A 152 1.96 -10.54 6.61
C LEU A 152 2.77 -9.72 5.60
N THR A 153 3.40 -10.39 4.64
CA THR A 153 4.17 -9.77 3.55
C THR A 153 4.23 -10.70 2.33
N ASP A 154 5.14 -10.49 1.39
CA ASP A 154 5.46 -11.38 0.27
C ASP A 154 6.98 -11.42 0.02
N ASP A 155 7.41 -12.26 -0.91
CA ASP A 155 8.83 -12.47 -1.24
C ASP A 155 9.49 -11.27 -1.95
N LEU A 156 8.72 -10.36 -2.54
CA LEU A 156 9.25 -9.20 -3.25
C LEU A 156 9.44 -8.00 -2.32
N LEU A 157 8.51 -7.78 -1.39
CA LEU A 157 8.58 -6.72 -0.38
C LEU A 157 9.64 -7.04 0.68
N HIS A 158 9.70 -8.30 1.12
CA HIS A 158 10.68 -8.78 2.09
C HIS A 158 11.29 -10.10 1.60
N PRO A 159 12.25 -10.06 0.66
CA PRO A 159 13.00 -11.25 0.26
C PRO A 159 13.67 -11.93 1.47
N GLU A 160 14.08 -13.18 1.30
CA GLU A 160 14.68 -13.98 2.39
C GLU A 160 15.86 -13.28 3.06
N ASP A 161 16.63 -12.52 2.29
CA ASP A 161 17.81 -11.78 2.71
C ASP A 161 17.53 -10.32 3.09
N THR A 162 16.26 -9.95 3.33
CA THR A 162 15.91 -8.58 3.72
C THR A 162 16.69 -8.12 4.97
N ALA A 163 17.30 -6.93 4.88
CA ALA A 163 18.05 -6.34 5.99
C ALA A 163 17.14 -5.75 7.09
N GLU A 164 15.84 -5.61 6.80
CA GLU A 164 14.87 -5.15 7.78
C GLU A 164 14.71 -6.15 8.92
N GLN A 165 14.57 -5.63 10.13
CA GLN A 165 14.46 -6.42 11.34
C GLN A 165 13.05 -6.29 11.90
N PHE A 166 12.51 -7.41 12.37
CA PHE A 166 11.14 -7.54 12.86
C PHE A 166 11.12 -8.17 14.25
N THR A 167 10.15 -7.79 15.07
CA THR A 167 9.81 -8.56 16.28
C THR A 167 8.83 -9.67 15.97
N GLU A 168 8.03 -9.48 14.92
CA GLU A 168 7.12 -10.46 14.36
C GLU A 168 7.86 -11.51 13.54
N ARG A 169 7.25 -12.70 13.41
CA ARG A 169 7.62 -13.66 12.37
C ARG A 169 7.01 -13.23 11.04
N LEU A 170 7.83 -13.07 10.00
CA LEU A 170 7.32 -12.83 8.65
C LEU A 170 6.55 -14.06 8.14
N TYR A 171 5.35 -13.85 7.62
CA TYR A 171 4.58 -14.83 6.88
C TYR A 171 4.36 -14.28 5.47
N ARG A 172 4.85 -15.00 4.47
CA ARG A 172 4.89 -14.54 3.08
C ARG A 172 3.72 -15.13 2.29
N LEU A 173 2.86 -14.25 1.80
CA LEU A 173 1.77 -14.54 0.89
C LEU A 173 2.30 -14.62 -0.56
N PRO A 174 1.59 -15.29 -1.47
CA PRO A 174 1.90 -15.23 -2.90
C PRO A 174 1.86 -13.79 -3.47
N SER A 175 0.97 -12.96 -2.94
CA SER A 175 0.91 -11.52 -3.17
C SER A 175 0.48 -10.83 -1.88
N PHE A 176 1.13 -9.72 -1.51
CA PHE A 176 0.70 -8.89 -0.38
C PHE A 176 -0.32 -7.81 -0.76
N TYR A 177 -0.29 -7.33 -2.00
CA TYR A 177 -1.22 -6.29 -2.44
C TYR A 177 -2.36 -6.89 -3.26
N GLN A 178 -3.53 -6.28 -3.06
CA GLN A 178 -4.75 -6.45 -3.85
C GLN A 178 -5.32 -5.06 -4.09
N PHE A 179 -5.84 -4.83 -5.28
CA PHE A 179 -6.46 -3.58 -5.72
C PHE A 179 -7.73 -3.87 -6.50
N THR A 180 -8.69 -2.96 -6.41
CA THR A 180 -9.85 -2.98 -7.31
C THR A 180 -9.56 -2.07 -8.49
N LEU A 181 -9.69 -2.58 -9.71
CA LEU A 181 -9.61 -1.73 -10.90
C LEU A 181 -10.71 -0.67 -10.85
N PRO A 182 -10.39 0.61 -11.09
CA PRO A 182 -11.41 1.64 -11.22
C PRO A 182 -12.32 1.36 -12.43
N ASP A 183 -13.62 1.58 -12.27
CA ASP A 183 -14.60 1.52 -13.38
C ASP A 183 -14.60 2.81 -14.23
N VAL A 184 -13.79 3.79 -13.84
CA VAL A 184 -13.68 5.13 -14.44
C VAL A 184 -12.22 5.45 -14.75
N GLY A 185 -11.99 6.34 -15.71
CA GLY A 185 -10.65 6.76 -16.11
C GLY A 185 -10.43 6.61 -17.62
N PRO A 186 -9.29 7.08 -18.14
CA PRO A 186 -8.98 6.93 -19.54
C PRO A 186 -8.74 5.45 -19.84
N GLY A 187 -9.43 4.92 -20.86
CA GLY A 187 -9.02 3.66 -21.46
C GLY A 187 -7.61 3.77 -22.08
N ALA A 188 -7.11 2.71 -22.68
CA ALA A 188 -5.82 2.76 -23.37
C ALA A 188 -5.82 3.85 -24.46
N THR A 189 -5.05 4.92 -24.24
CA THR A 189 -4.85 6.01 -25.21
C THR A 189 -3.44 5.94 -25.82
N PRO A 190 -3.25 6.40 -27.06
CA PRO A 190 -1.91 6.65 -27.60
C PRO A 190 -1.12 7.58 -26.67
N PRO A 191 0.23 7.48 -26.63
CA PRO A 191 1.04 8.32 -25.77
C PRO A 191 0.90 9.80 -26.18
N PRO A 192 0.67 10.73 -25.22
CA PRO A 192 0.56 12.17 -25.47
C PRO A 192 1.65 12.79 -26.34
N ILE A 193 2.89 12.26 -26.27
CA ILE A 193 4.01 12.69 -27.10
C ILE A 193 3.66 12.75 -28.60
N SER A 194 2.89 11.78 -29.11
CA SER A 194 2.49 11.70 -30.53
C SER A 194 1.68 12.93 -30.99
N LYS A 195 1.04 13.64 -30.04
CA LYS A 195 0.26 14.86 -30.28
C LYS A 195 1.02 16.12 -29.87
N ASN A 196 1.73 16.06 -28.75
CA ASN A 196 2.33 17.24 -28.12
C ASN A 196 3.73 17.55 -28.66
N GLY A 197 4.42 16.56 -29.24
CA GLY A 197 5.80 16.69 -29.72
C GLY A 197 6.87 16.67 -28.62
N TYR A 198 6.48 16.46 -27.35
CA TYR A 198 7.38 16.35 -26.21
C TYR A 198 6.87 15.32 -25.21
N VAL A 199 7.79 14.72 -24.44
CA VAL A 199 7.46 13.78 -23.35
C VAL A 199 6.96 14.54 -22.14
N THR A 200 5.88 14.05 -21.53
CA THR A 200 5.38 14.51 -20.23
C THR A 200 5.61 13.45 -19.18
N PHE A 201 6.61 13.66 -18.32
CA PHE A 201 6.79 12.89 -17.10
C PHE A 201 5.75 13.32 -16.05
N GLY A 202 5.21 12.39 -15.27
CA GLY A 202 4.20 12.68 -14.25
C GLY A 202 4.53 12.08 -12.89
N CYS A 203 4.20 12.80 -11.82
CA CYS A 203 4.22 12.26 -10.46
C CYS A 203 2.99 12.73 -9.68
N PHE A 204 2.11 11.77 -9.34
CA PHE A 204 0.86 12.04 -8.62
C PHE A 204 0.97 11.72 -7.11
N ASN A 205 2.20 11.48 -6.63
CA ASN A 205 2.50 11.15 -5.24
C ASN A 205 2.47 12.38 -4.33
N LYS A 206 2.36 12.12 -3.02
CA LYS A 206 2.48 13.14 -1.97
C LYS A 206 3.80 13.93 -2.15
N PRO A 207 3.80 15.29 -2.12
CA PRO A 207 5.03 16.06 -2.37
C PRO A 207 6.18 15.74 -1.41
N GLU A 208 5.87 15.33 -0.17
CA GLU A 208 6.87 14.95 0.83
C GLU A 208 7.66 13.68 0.46
N LYS A 209 7.19 12.88 -0.51
CA LYS A 209 7.96 11.77 -1.06
C LYS A 209 9.05 12.24 -2.04
N ILE A 210 8.94 13.47 -2.54
CA ILE A 210 9.87 14.05 -3.53
C ILE A 210 10.94 14.87 -2.80
N SER A 211 11.87 14.15 -2.17
CA SER A 211 13.04 14.74 -1.50
C SER A 211 13.97 15.47 -2.49
N ASP A 212 14.94 16.23 -1.97
CA ASP A 212 15.96 16.88 -2.80
C ASP A 212 16.74 15.88 -3.66
N ARG A 213 17.00 14.68 -3.15
CA ARG A 213 17.65 13.61 -3.90
C ARG A 213 16.80 13.15 -5.09
N VAL A 214 15.49 12.97 -4.88
CA VAL A 214 14.57 12.56 -5.97
C VAL A 214 14.50 13.66 -7.02
N PHE A 215 14.34 14.91 -6.58
CA PHE A 215 14.28 16.04 -7.48
C PHE A 215 15.55 16.18 -8.32
N ALA A 216 16.74 16.02 -7.73
CA ALA A 216 18.00 16.08 -8.47
C ALA A 216 18.05 15.02 -9.59
N VAL A 217 17.63 13.78 -9.29
CA VAL A 217 17.58 12.70 -10.29
C VAL A 217 16.58 13.00 -11.40
N TRP A 218 15.42 13.56 -11.07
CA TRP A 218 14.45 13.96 -12.09
C TRP A 218 14.93 15.16 -12.91
N ALA A 219 15.69 16.08 -12.32
CA ALA A 219 16.33 17.16 -13.05
C ALA A 219 17.37 16.62 -14.05
N ASP A 220 18.16 15.60 -13.66
CA ASP A 220 19.10 14.94 -14.56
C ASP A 220 18.41 14.23 -15.74
N ILE A 221 17.22 13.64 -15.51
CA ILE A 221 16.38 13.07 -16.59
C ILE A 221 15.91 14.19 -17.53
N LEU A 222 15.37 15.29 -16.98
CA LEU A 222 14.89 16.42 -17.76
C LEU A 222 16.03 17.11 -18.55
N ALA A 223 17.26 17.11 -18.03
CA ALA A 223 18.41 17.63 -18.75
C ALA A 223 18.79 16.74 -19.95
N GLN A 224 18.58 15.42 -19.85
CA GLN A 224 18.91 14.45 -20.89
C GLN A 224 17.80 14.24 -21.93
N VAL A 225 16.56 14.59 -21.60
CA VAL A 225 15.41 14.53 -22.53
C VAL A 225 14.99 15.96 -22.88
N PRO A 226 15.44 16.51 -24.03
CA PRO A 226 15.09 17.86 -24.45
C PRO A 226 13.57 18.08 -24.49
N ASP A 227 13.14 19.28 -24.14
CA ASP A 227 11.73 19.74 -24.14
C ASP A 227 10.75 18.95 -23.25
N ALA A 228 11.20 17.87 -22.60
CA ALA A 228 10.36 17.08 -21.71
C ALA A 228 9.84 17.92 -20.55
N ARG A 229 8.62 17.64 -20.12
CA ARG A 229 7.95 18.34 -19.01
C ARG A 229 7.77 17.42 -17.81
N LEU A 230 7.66 18.00 -16.63
CA LEU A 230 7.29 17.31 -15.41
C LEU A 230 5.95 17.86 -14.91
N ALA A 231 4.95 16.99 -14.81
CA ALA A 231 3.66 17.30 -14.23
C ALA A 231 3.58 16.76 -12.79
N LEU A 232 3.31 17.65 -11.84
CA LEU A 232 3.12 17.32 -10.44
C LEU A 232 1.65 17.46 -10.05
N LYS A 233 1.12 16.45 -9.37
CA LYS A 233 -0.27 16.41 -8.89
C LYS A 233 -0.34 15.80 -7.51
N TYR A 234 -1.12 16.37 -6.61
CA TYR A 234 -1.48 15.71 -5.36
C TYR A 234 -2.70 16.39 -4.76
N ARG A 235 -3.87 15.76 -4.95
CA ARG A 235 -5.16 16.39 -4.67
C ARG A 235 -5.18 17.81 -5.26
N ASN A 236 -5.68 18.78 -4.49
CA ASN A 236 -5.60 20.21 -4.80
C ASN A 236 -4.46 20.95 -4.09
N LEU A 237 -3.45 20.25 -3.58
CA LEU A 237 -2.40 20.89 -2.81
C LEU A 237 -1.59 21.89 -3.65
N TYR A 238 -1.41 21.60 -4.94
CA TYR A 238 -0.74 22.50 -5.87
C TYR A 238 -1.59 23.71 -6.30
N ALA A 239 -2.83 23.87 -5.81
CA ALA A 239 -3.57 25.12 -5.92
C ALA A 239 -2.96 26.23 -5.02
N ASP A 240 -2.17 25.85 -4.00
CA ASP A 240 -1.42 26.79 -3.18
C ASP A 240 -0.25 27.42 -3.97
N GLN A 241 -0.22 28.76 -4.01
CA GLN A 241 0.81 29.50 -4.74
C GLN A 241 2.19 29.36 -4.10
N GLY A 242 2.29 29.38 -2.77
CA GLY A 242 3.58 29.28 -2.07
C GLY A 242 4.29 27.96 -2.34
N LEU A 243 3.54 26.86 -2.41
CA LEU A 243 4.05 25.56 -2.80
C LEU A 243 4.58 25.57 -4.24
N ARG A 244 3.81 26.14 -5.18
CA ARG A 244 4.24 26.26 -6.59
C ARG A 244 5.52 27.11 -6.72
N ASP A 245 5.58 28.25 -6.05
CA ASP A 245 6.74 29.14 -6.05
C ASP A 245 7.98 28.45 -5.45
N GLY A 246 7.81 27.60 -4.44
CA GLY A 246 8.87 26.75 -3.91
C GLY A 246 9.43 25.79 -4.96
N TRP A 247 8.56 25.10 -5.70
CA TRP A 247 8.95 24.18 -6.76
C TRP A 247 9.60 24.89 -7.96
N LEU A 248 9.07 26.03 -8.38
CA LEU A 248 9.64 26.83 -9.46
C LEU A 248 11.05 27.31 -9.13
N ARG A 249 11.29 27.77 -7.89
CA ARG A 249 12.64 28.13 -7.44
C ARG A 249 13.62 26.95 -7.51
N ARG A 250 13.18 25.74 -7.16
CA ARG A 250 14.01 24.53 -7.27
C ARG A 250 14.34 24.20 -8.73
N PHE A 251 13.37 24.32 -9.63
CA PHE A 251 13.57 24.14 -11.08
C PHE A 251 14.60 25.13 -11.65
N ILE A 252 14.43 26.42 -11.36
CA ILE A 252 15.35 27.47 -11.82
C ILE A 252 16.75 27.24 -11.26
N ALA A 253 16.87 26.91 -9.97
CA ALA A 253 18.16 26.63 -9.34
C ALA A 253 18.88 25.41 -9.95
N ALA A 254 18.14 24.45 -10.51
CA ALA A 254 18.67 23.30 -11.24
C ALA A 254 18.97 23.60 -12.73
N GLY A 255 18.80 24.86 -13.18
CA GLY A 255 19.02 25.26 -14.57
C GLY A 255 17.91 24.83 -15.54
N LEU A 256 16.74 24.45 -15.03
CA LEU A 256 15.60 24.04 -15.84
C LEU A 256 14.66 25.21 -16.10
N ALA A 257 14.17 25.32 -17.34
CA ALA A 257 13.19 26.32 -17.73
C ALA A 257 11.87 26.14 -16.93
N PRO A 258 11.33 27.19 -16.29
CA PRO A 258 10.09 27.12 -15.50
C PRO A 258 8.89 26.53 -16.24
N GLU A 259 8.81 26.76 -17.54
CA GLU A 259 7.70 26.34 -18.41
C GLU A 259 7.65 24.81 -18.60
N ARG A 260 8.74 24.11 -18.23
CA ARG A 260 8.81 22.64 -18.23
C ARG A 260 8.17 22.02 -16.99
N LEU A 261 7.81 22.82 -15.97
CA LEU A 261 7.10 22.35 -14.78
C LEU A 261 5.61 22.66 -14.87
N GLN A 262 4.79 21.63 -14.72
CA GLN A 262 3.33 21.73 -14.74
C GLN A 262 2.76 21.32 -13.39
N PHE A 263 1.78 22.08 -12.92
CA PHE A 263 1.05 21.78 -11.70
C PHE A 263 -0.39 21.44 -12.06
N LEU A 264 -0.84 20.25 -11.69
CA LEU A 264 -2.20 19.80 -11.92
C LEU A 264 -3.00 19.94 -10.62
N TYR A 265 -4.08 20.72 -10.67
CA TYR A 265 -5.02 20.98 -9.58
C TYR A 265 -6.38 21.39 -10.18
N GLY A 266 -7.48 21.26 -9.44
CA GLY A 266 -8.83 21.54 -9.94
C GLY A 266 -9.88 20.62 -9.31
N ASP A 267 -10.81 20.09 -10.11
CA ASP A 267 -11.71 19.04 -9.61
C ASP A 267 -10.92 17.76 -9.33
N ASP A 268 -11.10 17.19 -8.13
CA ASP A 268 -10.34 16.04 -7.63
C ASP A 268 -11.24 14.81 -7.41
N GLY A 269 -12.36 14.76 -8.14
CA GLY A 269 -13.19 13.57 -8.24
C GLY A 269 -12.39 12.40 -8.83
N LEU A 270 -12.76 11.16 -8.49
CA LEU A 270 -12.01 9.98 -8.92
C LEU A 270 -11.85 9.92 -10.45
N ALA A 271 -12.90 10.20 -11.21
CA ALA A 271 -12.87 10.19 -12.67
C ALA A 271 -11.95 11.29 -13.23
N ASP A 272 -12.02 12.51 -12.69
CA ASP A 272 -11.18 13.63 -13.11
C ASP A 272 -9.71 13.38 -12.79
N HIS A 273 -9.41 12.91 -11.57
CA HIS A 273 -8.06 12.50 -11.15
C HIS A 273 -7.47 11.46 -12.09
N LEU A 274 -8.20 10.37 -12.35
CA LEU A 274 -7.70 9.32 -13.25
C LEU A 274 -7.60 9.83 -14.69
N GLY A 275 -8.49 10.72 -15.12
CA GLY A 275 -8.46 11.40 -16.41
C GLY A 275 -7.15 12.15 -16.68
N LEU A 276 -6.53 12.74 -15.64
CA LEU A 276 -5.27 13.48 -15.76
C LEU A 276 -4.10 12.59 -16.21
N TYR A 277 -4.11 11.29 -15.94
CA TYR A 277 -3.10 10.37 -16.48
C TYR A 277 -3.11 10.26 -18.01
N GLY A 278 -4.24 10.62 -18.64
CA GLY A 278 -4.32 10.73 -20.10
C GLY A 278 -3.38 11.77 -20.70
N GLY A 279 -2.86 12.71 -19.91
CA GLY A 279 -1.86 13.71 -20.31
C GLY A 279 -0.41 13.34 -19.95
N ILE A 280 -0.17 12.16 -19.37
CA ILE A 280 1.15 11.72 -18.92
C ILE A 280 1.66 10.60 -19.82
N ASP A 281 2.90 10.74 -20.31
CA ASP A 281 3.57 9.70 -21.10
C ASP A 281 4.19 8.63 -20.21
N ILE A 282 4.96 9.05 -19.19
CA ILE A 282 5.71 8.19 -18.28
C ILE A 282 5.54 8.71 -16.85
N ALA A 283 5.17 7.85 -15.92
CA ALA A 283 5.13 8.18 -14.51
C ALA A 283 6.50 7.93 -13.86
N LEU A 284 6.98 8.87 -13.06
CA LEU A 284 8.20 8.75 -12.26
C LEU A 284 7.83 8.48 -10.81
N ASP A 285 8.13 7.28 -10.32
CA ASP A 285 7.86 6.93 -8.92
C ASP A 285 8.99 7.46 -8.01
N PRO A 286 8.67 8.14 -6.89
CA PRO A 286 9.69 8.64 -5.98
C PRO A 286 10.33 7.51 -5.16
N PHE A 287 11.51 7.79 -4.62
CA PHE A 287 12.27 6.88 -3.75
C PHE A 287 12.96 7.68 -2.62
N PRO A 288 13.27 7.09 -1.46
CA PRO A 288 13.15 5.69 -1.09
C PRO A 288 11.74 5.28 -0.64
N PHE A 289 10.74 6.17 -0.75
CA PHE A 289 9.35 5.86 -0.43
C PHE A 289 8.52 5.87 -1.71
N ASN A 290 8.21 4.69 -2.23
CA ASN A 290 7.48 4.49 -3.47
C ASN A 290 6.00 4.87 -3.38
N GLY A 291 5.39 5.02 -4.54
CA GLY A 291 3.95 4.92 -4.72
C GLY A 291 3.44 3.51 -4.46
N ALA A 292 2.13 3.44 -4.20
CA ALA A 292 1.39 2.19 -4.11
C ALA A 292 0.10 2.36 -4.92
N THR A 293 -0.86 3.09 -4.36
CA THR A 293 -2.10 3.47 -5.04
C THR A 293 -1.85 4.30 -6.29
N THR A 294 -0.99 5.31 -6.22
CA THR A 294 -0.63 6.15 -7.38
C THR A 294 0.04 5.37 -8.49
N THR A 295 0.94 4.44 -8.15
CA THR A 295 1.56 3.51 -9.09
C THR A 295 0.52 2.62 -9.76
N PHE A 296 -0.37 2.01 -8.97
CA PHE A 296 -1.45 1.19 -9.50
C PHE A 296 -2.40 1.99 -10.41
N GLU A 297 -2.78 3.20 -10.02
CA GLU A 297 -3.65 4.08 -10.80
C GLU A 297 -3.00 4.50 -12.13
N ALA A 298 -1.71 4.82 -12.13
CA ALA A 298 -0.97 5.13 -13.35
C ALA A 298 -0.98 3.93 -14.30
N LEU A 299 -0.64 2.74 -13.80
CA LEU A 299 -0.63 1.50 -14.59
C LEU A 299 -2.04 1.14 -15.09
N ALA A 300 -3.08 1.36 -14.28
CA ALA A 300 -4.49 1.13 -14.65
C ALA A 300 -4.95 2.09 -15.76
N ALA A 301 -4.47 3.34 -15.75
CA ALA A 301 -4.64 4.31 -16.82
C ALA A 301 -3.72 4.07 -18.03
N GLY A 302 -2.95 2.97 -18.03
CA GLY A 302 -2.02 2.61 -19.09
C GLY A 302 -0.69 3.38 -19.06
N VAL A 303 -0.43 4.24 -18.08
CA VAL A 303 0.82 4.99 -18.00
C VAL A 303 1.94 4.10 -17.44
N PRO A 304 3.03 3.84 -18.18
CA PRO A 304 4.18 3.10 -17.65
C PRO A 304 4.83 3.88 -16.50
N VAL A 305 5.26 3.15 -15.45
CA VAL A 305 5.88 3.73 -14.26
C VAL A 305 7.33 3.29 -14.17
N ILE A 306 8.26 4.24 -14.05
CA ILE A 306 9.65 3.94 -13.71
C ILE A 306 9.81 3.99 -12.19
N ALA A 307 10.28 2.89 -11.61
CA ALA A 307 10.48 2.73 -10.18
C ALA A 307 11.94 2.42 -9.85
N LEU A 308 12.35 2.68 -8.60
CA LEU A 308 13.66 2.27 -8.07
C LEU A 308 13.44 1.28 -6.95
N TRP A 309 14.06 0.10 -7.04
CA TRP A 309 14.13 -0.86 -5.94
C TRP A 309 14.90 -0.27 -4.76
N GLY A 310 14.24 -0.25 -3.60
CA GLY A 310 14.81 0.13 -2.32
C GLY A 310 15.22 -1.05 -1.46
N ASP A 311 15.71 -0.72 -0.27
CA ASP A 311 16.23 -1.66 0.73
C ASP A 311 15.23 -1.97 1.85
N ASN A 312 14.02 -1.42 1.76
CA ASN A 312 12.97 -1.56 2.76
C ASN A 312 11.59 -1.68 2.10
N PHE A 313 10.58 -2.09 2.87
CA PHE A 313 9.19 -2.25 2.43
C PHE A 313 8.72 -1.09 1.55
N ALA A 314 8.82 0.15 2.04
CA ALA A 314 8.29 1.33 1.35
C ALA A 314 9.03 1.63 0.05
N GLY A 315 10.29 1.21 -0.09
CA GLY A 315 11.08 1.34 -1.30
C GLY A 315 10.94 0.16 -2.26
N ARG A 316 10.17 -0.88 -1.93
CA ARG A 316 9.97 -2.06 -2.78
C ARG A 316 8.58 -2.13 -3.40
N VAL A 317 7.64 -1.31 -2.92
CA VAL A 317 6.23 -1.41 -3.33
C VAL A 317 6.06 -1.29 -4.85
N ALA A 318 6.58 -0.24 -5.49
CA ALA A 318 6.34 -0.05 -6.92
C ALA A 318 7.01 -1.14 -7.76
N GLY A 319 8.22 -1.59 -7.38
CA GLY A 319 8.89 -2.71 -8.02
C GLY A 319 8.11 -4.03 -7.90
N THR A 320 7.51 -4.29 -6.72
CA THR A 320 6.64 -5.46 -6.50
C THR A 320 5.46 -5.44 -7.47
N LEU A 321 4.76 -4.30 -7.56
CA LEU A 321 3.60 -4.17 -8.46
C LEU A 321 3.98 -4.39 -9.93
N LEU A 322 5.08 -3.78 -10.38
CA LEU A 322 5.60 -3.94 -11.74
C LEU A 322 5.97 -5.40 -12.04
N SER A 323 6.59 -6.09 -11.09
CA SER A 323 6.97 -7.49 -11.24
C SER A 323 5.76 -8.41 -11.40
N GLN A 324 4.71 -8.19 -10.60
CA GLN A 324 3.49 -9.00 -10.62
C GLN A 324 2.66 -8.86 -11.90
N ILE A 325 2.86 -7.79 -12.67
CA ILE A 325 2.20 -7.60 -13.97
C ILE A 325 3.09 -7.91 -15.17
N GLY A 326 4.33 -8.38 -14.93
CA GLY A 326 5.29 -8.69 -15.99
C GLY A 326 5.94 -7.47 -16.63
N ALA A 327 6.09 -6.36 -15.88
CA ALA A 327 6.76 -5.12 -16.29
C ALA A 327 7.98 -4.81 -15.39
N ALA A 328 8.66 -5.86 -14.90
CA ALA A 328 9.79 -5.76 -13.99
C ALA A 328 10.99 -4.98 -14.57
N ASP A 329 11.09 -4.90 -15.90
CA ASP A 329 12.10 -4.11 -16.62
C ASP A 329 11.97 -2.59 -16.42
N LEU A 330 10.86 -2.12 -15.86
CA LEU A 330 10.66 -0.72 -15.46
C LEU A 330 11.04 -0.45 -13.99
N ALA A 331 11.42 -1.49 -13.24
CA ALA A 331 11.86 -1.39 -11.85
C ALA A 331 13.40 -1.45 -11.79
N SER A 332 14.03 -0.28 -11.72
CA SER A 332 15.48 -0.12 -11.79
C SER A 332 16.19 -0.50 -10.50
N ALA A 333 17.43 -0.96 -10.61
CA ALA A 333 18.25 -1.44 -9.48
C ALA A 333 19.17 -0.36 -8.86
N SER A 334 19.33 0.78 -9.53
CA SER A 334 20.19 1.89 -9.10
C SER A 334 19.66 3.22 -9.63
N VAL A 335 20.16 4.34 -9.11
CA VAL A 335 19.76 5.67 -9.59
C VAL A 335 20.18 5.85 -11.05
N GLU A 336 21.37 5.38 -11.42
CA GLU A 336 21.89 5.43 -12.78
C GLU A 336 21.00 4.62 -13.74
N ASP A 337 20.56 3.44 -13.30
CA ASP A 337 19.61 2.62 -14.04
C ASP A 337 18.21 3.27 -14.15
N TYR A 338 17.73 3.93 -13.09
CA TYR A 338 16.48 4.67 -13.09
C TYR A 338 16.48 5.78 -14.15
N ILE A 339 17.56 6.58 -14.19
CA ILE A 339 17.76 7.64 -15.19
C ILE A 339 17.82 7.04 -16.59
N ARG A 340 18.64 6.00 -16.79
CA ARG A 340 18.79 5.32 -18.07
C ARG A 340 17.46 4.77 -18.57
N THR A 341 16.70 4.11 -17.71
CA THR A 341 15.41 3.50 -18.05
C THR A 341 14.38 4.56 -18.44
N ALA A 342 14.30 5.65 -17.68
CA ALA A 342 13.43 6.78 -18.00
C ALA A 342 13.78 7.43 -19.34
N CYS A 343 15.07 7.72 -19.59
CA CYS A 343 15.51 8.33 -20.84
C CYS A 343 15.33 7.40 -22.05
N ALA A 344 15.63 6.10 -21.89
CA ALA A 344 15.46 5.11 -22.95
C ALA A 344 13.97 4.96 -23.34
N LEU A 345 13.07 4.93 -22.36
CA LEU A 345 11.63 4.86 -22.64
C LEU A 345 11.11 6.15 -23.27
N ALA A 346 11.60 7.31 -22.82
CA ALA A 346 11.23 8.61 -23.39
C ALA A 346 11.63 8.75 -24.87
N GLY A 347 12.69 8.06 -25.31
CA GLY A 347 13.13 8.01 -26.71
C GLY A 347 12.46 6.94 -27.57
N ASP A 348 11.55 6.11 -27.00
CA ASP A 348 10.95 4.96 -27.68
C ASP A 348 9.42 5.02 -27.64
N GLU A 349 8.85 5.84 -28.54
CA GLU A 349 7.41 6.02 -28.68
C GLU A 349 6.67 4.71 -28.99
N ALA A 350 7.28 3.81 -29.76
CA ALA A 350 6.70 2.52 -30.10
C ALA A 350 6.55 1.62 -28.85
N ARG A 351 7.58 1.57 -28.00
CA ARG A 351 7.51 0.87 -26.72
C ARG A 351 6.52 1.52 -25.77
N MET A 352 6.48 2.85 -25.68
CA MET A 352 5.47 3.56 -24.88
C MET A 352 4.05 3.18 -25.34
N ALA A 353 3.76 3.25 -26.64
CA ALA A 353 2.45 2.88 -27.19
C ALA A 353 2.09 1.41 -26.90
N SER A 354 3.07 0.50 -27.01
CA SER A 354 2.88 -0.92 -26.67
C SER A 354 2.54 -1.11 -25.18
N LEU A 355 3.29 -0.48 -24.27
CA LEU A 355 3.03 -0.52 -22.83
C LEU A 355 1.63 0.02 -22.52
N ARG A 356 1.28 1.21 -23.03
CA ARG A 356 -0.03 1.83 -22.81
C ARG A 356 -1.21 0.96 -23.25
N LYS A 357 -1.04 0.21 -24.35
CA LYS A 357 -2.04 -0.73 -24.84
C LYS A 357 -2.22 -1.95 -23.94
N ASN A 358 -1.15 -2.42 -23.30
CA ASN A 358 -1.11 -3.73 -22.64
C ASN A 358 -1.28 -3.69 -21.12
N LEU A 359 -0.80 -2.64 -20.44
CA LEU A 359 -0.72 -2.56 -18.97
C LEU A 359 -2.07 -2.80 -18.28
N GLY A 360 -3.15 -2.16 -18.74
CA GLY A 360 -4.49 -2.35 -18.17
C GLY A 360 -5.00 -3.80 -18.30
N GLY A 361 -4.65 -4.48 -19.39
CA GLY A 361 -4.97 -5.89 -19.59
C GLY A 361 -4.10 -6.83 -18.74
N GLN A 362 -2.83 -6.48 -18.54
CA GLN A 362 -1.92 -7.21 -17.64
C GLN A 362 -2.40 -7.12 -16.18
N LEU A 363 -2.75 -5.92 -15.71
CA LEU A 363 -3.31 -5.72 -14.37
C LEU A 363 -4.57 -6.56 -14.13
N ARG A 364 -5.54 -6.51 -15.06
CA ARG A 364 -6.80 -7.25 -14.94
C ARG A 364 -6.62 -8.76 -14.82
N ARG A 365 -5.56 -9.31 -15.42
CA ARG A 365 -5.24 -10.74 -15.39
C ARG A 365 -4.28 -11.13 -14.25
N SER A 366 -3.72 -10.15 -13.55
CA SER A 366 -2.77 -10.40 -12.47
C SER A 366 -3.47 -10.67 -11.14
N ASP A 367 -2.77 -11.34 -10.25
CA ASP A 367 -3.23 -11.62 -8.87
C ASP A 367 -3.52 -10.35 -8.06
N LEU A 368 -2.96 -9.19 -8.48
CA LEU A 368 -3.25 -7.89 -7.88
C LEU A 368 -4.74 -7.50 -7.97
N CYS A 369 -5.50 -8.06 -8.91
CA CYS A 369 -6.90 -7.72 -9.13
C CYS A 369 -7.86 -8.89 -8.89
N ASP A 370 -7.36 -10.05 -8.41
CA ASP A 370 -8.17 -11.22 -8.10
C ASP A 370 -8.48 -11.30 -6.59
N GLY A 371 -9.53 -10.60 -6.17
CA GLY A 371 -9.95 -10.56 -4.77
C GLY A 371 -10.34 -11.91 -4.19
N ALA A 372 -10.82 -12.86 -5.01
CA ALA A 372 -11.23 -14.17 -4.55
C ALA A 372 -10.03 -15.10 -4.32
N ALA A 373 -9.06 -15.10 -5.24
CA ALA A 373 -7.78 -15.79 -5.03
C ALA A 373 -7.02 -15.18 -3.85
N TYR A 374 -7.03 -13.84 -3.74
CA TYR A 374 -6.42 -13.12 -2.64
C TYR A 374 -6.99 -13.56 -1.28
N ALA A 375 -8.32 -13.62 -1.14
CA ALA A 375 -8.96 -14.08 0.08
C ALA A 375 -8.54 -15.49 0.48
N LYS A 376 -8.53 -16.44 -0.47
CA LYS A 376 -8.06 -17.81 -0.21
C LYS A 376 -6.63 -17.87 0.28
N ASN A 377 -5.74 -17.05 -0.27
CA ASN A 377 -4.33 -17.00 0.15
C ASN A 377 -4.18 -16.47 1.59
N VAL A 378 -4.92 -15.41 1.93
CA VAL A 378 -4.91 -14.86 3.30
C VAL A 378 -5.55 -15.85 4.28
N GLU A 379 -6.63 -16.53 3.90
CA GLU A 379 -7.28 -17.56 4.71
C GLU A 379 -6.38 -18.75 5.00
N ALA A 380 -5.63 -19.21 3.99
CA ALA A 380 -4.63 -20.25 4.17
C ALA A 380 -3.57 -19.81 5.20
N ALA A 381 -3.10 -18.56 5.10
CA ALA A 381 -2.16 -18.00 6.08
C ALA A 381 -2.73 -17.96 7.50
N LEU A 382 -3.94 -17.43 7.66
CA LEU A 382 -4.64 -17.39 8.96
C LEU A 382 -4.84 -18.80 9.54
N ARG A 383 -5.23 -19.76 8.69
CA ARG A 383 -5.41 -21.17 9.10
C ARG A 383 -4.11 -21.81 9.54
N ASP A 384 -3.02 -21.54 8.84
CA ASP A 384 -1.71 -22.08 9.18
C ASP A 384 -1.19 -21.49 10.49
N MET A 385 -1.32 -20.18 10.69
CA MET A 385 -0.98 -19.54 11.96
C MET A 385 -1.78 -20.13 13.14
N TRP A 386 -3.08 -20.39 12.93
CA TRP A 386 -3.93 -21.05 13.92
C TRP A 386 -3.46 -22.49 14.24
N ARG A 387 -3.18 -23.29 13.21
CA ARG A 387 -2.65 -24.66 13.37
C ARG A 387 -1.36 -24.66 14.18
N GLN A 388 -0.43 -23.75 13.89
CA GLN A 388 0.82 -23.60 14.63
C GLN A 388 0.57 -23.25 16.10
N TRP A 389 -0.38 -22.35 16.38
CA TRP A 389 -0.74 -22.03 17.77
C TRP A 389 -1.32 -23.23 18.52
N CYS A 390 -2.22 -24.00 17.89
CA CYS A 390 -2.78 -25.22 18.48
C CYS A 390 -1.71 -26.24 18.82
N LEU A 391 -0.71 -26.44 17.94
CA LEU A 391 0.39 -27.40 18.16
C LEU A 391 1.29 -27.06 19.36
N VAL A 392 1.41 -25.78 19.71
CA VAL A 392 2.25 -25.32 20.83
C VAL A 392 1.48 -25.38 22.17
N ARG A 393 0.15 -25.46 22.13
CA ARG A 393 -0.73 -25.37 23.32
C ARG A 393 -1.53 -26.64 23.61
N GLY A 394 -1.72 -27.53 22.63
CA GLY A 394 -2.13 -28.91 22.84
C GLY A 394 -0.94 -29.75 23.24
#